data_AF-A0A117LC43-F1
#
_entry.id   AF-A0A117LC43-F1
#
_cell.length_a   1.000
_cell.length_b   1.000
_cell.length_c   1.000
_cell.angle_alpha   90.00
_cell.angle_beta   90.00
_cell.angle_gamma   90.00
#
_symmetry.space_group_name_H-M   'P 1'
#
loop_
_entity.id
_entity.type
_entity.pdbx_description
1 polymer ?
#
loop_
_entity_poly.entity_id
_entity_poly.type
_entity_poly.pdbx_seq_one_letter_code
_entity_poly.pdbx_strand_id
1 'polypeptide(L)'
;MYIARRPVPGGYEYSLKESYYEAPYWKSRLVLNLGTNPEKYITYYSDVAFSIELEEVLESLGYPTDQHELEKLFFRFLNPEAQRIILQFEKPKTRKQSKKSLNLEVLHPFDIKRYLVLKLGVLEPDKFLFHPFPFLKNLMEKSRDELENFFWDMEDELPYREKIKYVRAIFGVLRLPYKMKEEEVDVLFLKNFCQVLEDESFCMGLNKEELLKNYFCRYLWLYFDEGFKKHKGYPREPMIFVSIEKIYQEASYYLEVPIEEIKRANRKEILGLFRKRAKVLHPDHGGSKEGFIRLRRVVEELLKLKGD
;
A
#
# COMPACT_ATOMS: atom_id res chain seq x y z
N MET A 1 -2.61 -17.54 -14.61
CA MET A 1 -3.57 -18.08 -13.62
C MET A 1 -3.30 -17.48 -12.25
N TYR A 2 -4.26 -17.59 -11.33
CA TYR A 2 -4.16 -17.17 -9.93
C TYR A 2 -5.08 -18.03 -9.06
N ILE A 3 -4.79 -18.13 -7.76
CA ILE A 3 -5.67 -18.78 -6.79
C ILE A 3 -6.58 -17.72 -6.17
N ALA A 4 -7.86 -17.83 -6.48
CA ALA A 4 -8.91 -17.02 -5.89
C ALA A 4 -9.40 -17.67 -4.60
N ARG A 5 -9.54 -16.87 -3.53
CA ARG A 5 -10.24 -17.24 -2.30
C ARG A 5 -11.60 -16.56 -2.25
N ARG A 6 -12.58 -17.26 -1.68
CA ARG A 6 -13.91 -16.75 -1.40
C ARG A 6 -14.28 -17.04 0.06
N PRO A 7 -14.77 -16.05 0.82
CA PRO A 7 -15.23 -16.28 2.18
C PRO A 7 -16.49 -17.16 2.16
N VAL A 8 -16.48 -18.22 2.96
CA VAL A 8 -17.61 -19.11 3.21
C VAL A 8 -17.80 -19.28 4.72
N PRO A 9 -19.00 -19.67 5.21
CA PRO A 9 -19.17 -19.95 6.63
C PRO A 9 -18.15 -20.98 7.10
N GLY A 10 -17.32 -20.61 8.09
CA GLY A 10 -16.30 -21.49 8.65
C GLY A 10 -14.92 -21.45 7.97
N GLY A 11 -14.69 -20.61 6.96
CA GLY A 11 -13.36 -20.44 6.37
C GLY A 11 -13.36 -19.85 4.96
N TYR A 12 -12.53 -20.42 4.09
CA TYR A 12 -12.39 -20.01 2.71
C TYR A 12 -12.54 -21.20 1.76
N GLU A 13 -13.14 -20.94 0.61
CA GLU A 13 -13.09 -21.84 -0.55
C GLU A 13 -12.11 -21.27 -1.56
N TYR A 14 -11.29 -22.13 -2.14
CA TYR A 14 -10.23 -21.76 -3.07
C TYR A 14 -10.51 -22.33 -4.46
N SER A 15 -10.22 -21.53 -5.47
CA SER A 15 -10.39 -21.92 -6.87
C SER A 15 -9.24 -21.38 -7.71
N LEU A 16 -8.76 -22.18 -8.64
CA LEU A 16 -7.82 -21.76 -9.66
C LEU A 16 -8.60 -21.06 -10.78
N LYS A 17 -8.19 -19.84 -11.10
CA LYS A 17 -8.85 -19.00 -12.10
C LYS A 17 -7.84 -18.36 -13.05
N GLU A 18 -8.37 -17.86 -14.15
CA GLU A 18 -7.63 -17.07 -15.13
C GLU A 18 -8.40 -15.80 -15.48
N SER A 19 -7.67 -14.69 -15.62
CA SER A 19 -8.22 -13.45 -16.17
C SER A 19 -8.17 -13.48 -17.69
N TYR A 20 -9.28 -13.14 -18.33
CA TYR A 20 -9.39 -13.01 -19.77
C TYR A 20 -10.08 -11.69 -20.12
N TYR A 21 -9.74 -11.11 -21.28
CA TYR A 21 -10.31 -9.84 -21.70
C TYR A 21 -11.61 -10.06 -22.46
N GLU A 22 -12.69 -9.46 -21.97
CA GLU A 22 -13.98 -9.42 -22.64
C GLU A 22 -14.51 -7.99 -22.55
N ALA A 23 -14.39 -7.25 -23.66
CA ALA A 23 -14.59 -5.81 -23.69
C ALA A 23 -15.91 -5.40 -22.99
N PRO A 24 -15.88 -4.36 -22.13
CA PRO A 24 -14.75 -3.44 -21.89
C PRO A 24 -13.80 -3.87 -20.76
N TYR A 25 -14.02 -5.01 -20.10
CA TYR A 25 -13.34 -5.35 -18.85
C TYR A 25 -12.57 -6.68 -18.91
N TRP A 26 -11.67 -6.86 -17.95
CA TRP A 26 -11.08 -8.17 -17.69
C TRP A 26 -12.02 -8.96 -16.78
N LYS A 27 -12.44 -10.13 -17.23
CA LYS A 27 -13.29 -11.06 -16.47
C LYS A 27 -12.46 -12.25 -15.99
N SER A 28 -13.02 -13.02 -15.06
CA SER A 28 -12.39 -14.22 -14.52
C SER A 28 -13.14 -15.47 -14.98
N ARG A 29 -12.42 -16.52 -15.34
CA ARG A 29 -12.97 -17.84 -15.61
C ARG A 29 -12.42 -18.87 -14.62
N LEU A 30 -13.28 -19.79 -14.21
CA LEU A 30 -12.90 -20.92 -13.38
C LEU A 30 -12.11 -21.93 -14.21
N VAL A 31 -10.94 -22.32 -13.72
CA VAL A 31 -10.13 -23.40 -14.29
C VAL A 31 -10.36 -24.68 -13.51
N LEU A 32 -10.19 -24.61 -12.18
CA LEU A 32 -10.31 -25.77 -11.29
C LEU A 32 -10.80 -25.33 -9.90
N ASN A 33 -11.68 -26.10 -9.28
CA ASN A 33 -12.03 -25.88 -7.87
C ASN A 33 -11.04 -26.65 -6.97
N LEU A 34 -10.36 -25.94 -6.06
CA LEU A 34 -9.39 -26.52 -5.13
C LEU A 34 -10.04 -26.94 -3.80
N GLY A 35 -11.26 -26.46 -3.53
CA GLY A 35 -12.01 -26.69 -2.30
C GLY A 35 -11.49 -25.86 -1.14
N THR A 36 -11.72 -26.33 0.09
CA THR A 36 -11.36 -25.61 1.33
C THR A 36 -9.92 -25.81 1.77
N ASN A 37 -9.26 -26.89 1.32
CA ASN A 37 -7.89 -27.22 1.70
C ASN A 37 -7.00 -27.43 0.46
N PRO A 38 -6.34 -26.38 -0.05
CA PRO A 38 -5.39 -26.48 -1.16
C PRO A 38 -4.12 -27.25 -0.82
N GLU A 39 -3.75 -27.36 0.46
CA GLU A 39 -2.52 -28.07 0.88
C GLU A 39 -2.55 -29.56 0.53
N LYS A 40 -3.74 -30.14 0.33
CA LYS A 40 -3.90 -31.54 -0.09
C LYS A 40 -3.24 -31.86 -1.43
N TYR A 41 -2.97 -30.85 -2.26
CA TYR A 41 -2.30 -31.00 -3.55
C TYR A 41 -0.77 -30.89 -3.43
N ILE A 42 -0.24 -30.71 -2.22
CA ILE A 42 1.19 -30.52 -1.97
C ILE A 42 1.73 -31.78 -1.28
N THR A 43 2.64 -32.48 -1.96
CA THR A 43 3.27 -33.68 -1.43
C THR A 43 4.69 -33.34 -1.00
N TYR A 44 4.95 -33.41 0.31
CA TYR A 44 6.28 -33.15 0.90
C TYR A 44 7.10 -34.43 0.99
N TYR A 45 8.30 -34.41 0.42
CA TYR A 45 9.31 -35.46 0.57
C TYR A 45 10.29 -35.16 1.71
N SER A 46 10.41 -33.88 2.08
CA SER A 46 11.15 -33.38 3.25
C SER A 46 10.57 -32.03 3.68
N ASP A 47 11.19 -31.35 4.66
CA ASP A 47 10.78 -30.00 5.09
C ASP A 47 10.85 -28.96 3.98
N VAL A 48 11.61 -29.24 2.91
CA VAL A 48 11.96 -28.29 1.84
C VAL A 48 11.60 -28.83 0.45
N ALA A 49 11.74 -30.13 0.24
CA ALA A 49 11.45 -30.76 -1.04
C ALA A 49 9.97 -31.15 -1.09
N PHE A 50 9.25 -30.60 -2.05
CA PHE A 50 7.84 -30.88 -2.28
C PHE A 50 7.53 -30.89 -3.79
N SER A 51 6.39 -31.49 -4.15
CA SER A 51 5.80 -31.44 -5.48
C SER A 51 4.33 -31.03 -5.37
N ILE A 52 3.77 -30.49 -6.46
CA ILE A 52 2.36 -30.09 -6.52
C ILE A 52 1.66 -31.00 -7.54
N GLU A 53 0.72 -31.82 -7.06
CA GLU A 53 0.05 -32.85 -7.85
C GLU A 53 -1.12 -32.27 -8.67
N LEU A 54 -0.81 -31.32 -9.55
CA LEU A 54 -1.80 -30.67 -10.43
C LEU A 54 -1.37 -30.55 -11.89
N GLU A 55 -0.11 -30.82 -12.24
CA GLU A 55 0.41 -30.66 -13.62
C GLU A 55 -0.42 -31.46 -14.63
N GLU A 56 -0.61 -32.77 -14.39
CA GLU A 56 -1.35 -33.65 -15.30
C GLU A 56 -2.83 -33.25 -15.45
N VAL A 57 -3.45 -32.84 -14.35
CA VAL A 57 -4.85 -32.40 -14.33
C VAL A 57 -5.01 -31.12 -15.14
N LEU A 58 -4.10 -30.15 -14.97
CA LEU A 58 -4.14 -28.89 -15.70
C LEU A 58 -3.78 -29.07 -17.18
N GLU A 59 -2.84 -29.94 -17.51
CA GLU A 59 -2.51 -30.28 -18.88
C GLU A 59 -3.73 -30.88 -19.61
N SER A 60 -4.47 -31.77 -18.95
CA SER A 60 -5.71 -32.35 -19.50
C SER A 60 -6.81 -31.29 -19.76
N LEU A 61 -6.80 -30.19 -19.01
CA LEU A 61 -7.72 -29.05 -19.16
C LEU A 61 -7.22 -28.01 -20.18
N GLY A 62 -6.07 -28.24 -20.81
CA GLY A 62 -5.46 -27.33 -21.80
C GLY A 62 -4.62 -26.21 -21.19
N TYR A 63 -4.21 -26.34 -19.93
CA TYR A 63 -3.35 -25.40 -19.21
C TYR A 63 -2.01 -26.05 -18.89
N PRO A 64 -1.08 -26.19 -19.86
CA PRO A 64 0.25 -26.69 -19.58
C PRO A 64 0.96 -25.73 -18.61
N THR A 65 1.41 -26.26 -17.49
CA THR A 65 2.11 -25.52 -16.42
C THR A 65 3.39 -26.24 -16.05
N ASP A 66 4.34 -25.50 -15.47
CA ASP A 66 5.52 -26.09 -14.85
C ASP A 66 5.43 -26.00 -13.31
N GLN A 67 6.20 -26.85 -12.64
CA GLN A 67 6.27 -26.88 -11.19
C GLN A 67 6.62 -25.51 -10.58
N HIS A 68 7.45 -24.70 -11.25
CA HIS A 68 7.83 -23.38 -10.75
C HIS A 68 6.68 -22.34 -10.83
N GLU A 69 5.78 -22.44 -11.82
CA GLU A 69 4.54 -21.67 -11.86
C GLU A 69 3.57 -22.13 -10.77
N LEU A 70 3.44 -23.44 -10.56
CA LEU A 70 2.63 -23.98 -9.47
C LEU A 70 3.16 -23.57 -8.10
N GLU A 71 4.48 -23.61 -7.89
CA GLU A 71 5.15 -23.13 -6.66
C GLU A 71 4.77 -21.68 -6.34
N LYS A 72 4.73 -20.81 -7.35
CA LYS A 72 4.33 -19.42 -7.16
C LYS A 72 2.86 -19.26 -6.81
N LEU A 73 1.99 -20.05 -7.42
CA LEU A 73 0.55 -20.04 -7.14
C LEU A 73 0.27 -20.55 -5.72
N PHE A 74 0.92 -21.63 -5.34
CA PHE A 74 0.75 -22.30 -4.06
C PHE A 74 1.62 -21.74 -2.94
N PHE A 75 2.47 -20.74 -3.21
CA PHE A 75 3.44 -20.19 -2.27
C PHE A 75 2.85 -19.92 -0.88
N ARG A 76 1.64 -19.35 -0.80
CA ARG A 76 0.96 -19.04 0.46
C ARG A 76 0.58 -20.26 1.32
N PHE A 77 0.46 -21.44 0.70
CA PHE A 77 0.09 -22.71 1.33
C PHE A 77 1.30 -23.59 1.63
N LEU A 78 2.50 -23.15 1.23
CA LEU A 78 3.72 -23.86 1.55
C LEU A 78 4.08 -23.70 3.02
N ASN A 79 4.77 -24.70 3.58
CA ASN A 79 5.29 -24.61 4.94
C ASN A 79 6.34 -23.46 5.04
N PRO A 80 6.59 -22.93 6.25
CA PRO A 80 7.49 -21.78 6.42
C PRO A 80 8.92 -22.01 5.92
N GLU A 81 9.43 -23.24 6.04
CA GLU A 81 10.80 -23.57 5.59
C GLU A 81 10.91 -23.62 4.07
N ALA A 82 9.94 -24.22 3.36
CA ALA A 82 9.88 -24.18 1.90
C ALA A 82 9.72 -22.73 1.39
N GLN A 83 8.84 -21.93 2.00
CA GLN A 83 8.69 -20.51 1.66
C GLN A 83 10.02 -19.76 1.80
N ARG A 84 10.71 -19.96 2.92
CA ARG A 84 12.02 -19.32 3.19
C ARG A 84 13.04 -19.68 2.11
N ILE A 85 13.08 -20.93 1.71
CA ILE A 85 14.07 -21.43 0.76
C ILE A 85 13.78 -20.90 -0.65
N ILE A 86 12.51 -20.92 -1.08
CA ILE A 86 12.10 -20.29 -2.34
C ILE A 86 12.53 -18.83 -2.37
N LEU A 87 12.27 -18.06 -1.30
CA LEU A 87 12.69 -16.66 -1.20
C LEU A 87 14.21 -16.46 -1.28
N GLN A 88 15.02 -17.42 -0.81
CA GLN A 88 16.47 -17.38 -0.91
C GLN A 88 16.98 -17.70 -2.32
N PHE A 89 16.33 -18.64 -3.00
CA PHE A 89 16.69 -19.09 -4.35
C PHE A 89 16.08 -18.25 -5.47
N GLU A 90 15.04 -17.46 -5.17
CA GLU A 90 14.63 -16.33 -5.99
C GLU A 90 15.74 -15.27 -6.00
N LYS A 91 16.80 -15.54 -6.77
CA LYS A 91 17.71 -14.50 -7.22
C LYS A 91 16.86 -13.36 -7.76
N PRO A 92 17.20 -12.08 -7.51
CA PRO A 92 16.58 -10.98 -8.22
C PRO A 92 16.86 -11.23 -9.70
N LYS A 93 15.92 -11.88 -10.40
CA LYS A 93 16.02 -12.08 -11.84
C LYS A 93 16.28 -10.70 -12.37
N THR A 94 17.39 -10.54 -13.10
CA THR A 94 17.66 -9.35 -13.91
C THR A 94 16.35 -9.03 -14.58
N ARG A 95 15.67 -7.99 -14.09
CA ARG A 95 14.25 -7.74 -14.41
C ARG A 95 14.22 -7.69 -15.93
N LYS A 96 13.70 -8.74 -16.57
CA LYS A 96 13.16 -8.59 -17.93
C LYS A 96 12.04 -7.60 -17.72
N GLN A 97 12.38 -6.31 -17.87
CA GLN A 97 11.41 -5.23 -17.81
C GLN A 97 10.30 -5.70 -18.73
N SER A 98 9.09 -5.84 -18.19
CA SER A 98 7.95 -6.10 -19.06
C SER A 98 7.98 -4.99 -20.10
N LYS A 99 8.11 -5.38 -21.37
CA LYS A 99 8.15 -4.47 -22.52
C LYS A 99 6.88 -3.61 -22.63
N LYS A 100 5.87 -3.90 -21.81
CA LYS A 100 4.58 -3.20 -21.76
C LYS A 100 4.79 -1.78 -21.27
N SER A 101 4.28 -0.81 -22.03
CA SER A 101 4.12 0.56 -21.56
C SER A 101 3.15 0.57 -20.38
N LEU A 102 3.49 1.30 -19.32
CA LEU A 102 2.57 1.53 -18.21
C LEU A 102 1.55 2.57 -18.69
N ASN A 103 0.26 2.24 -18.61
CA ASN A 103 -0.81 3.21 -18.79
C ASN A 103 -1.55 3.40 -17.46
N LEU A 104 -1.40 4.57 -16.84
CA LEU A 104 -2.06 4.89 -15.57
C LEU A 104 -3.57 5.11 -15.73
N GLU A 105 -4.04 5.51 -16.92
CA GLU A 105 -5.46 5.82 -17.16
C GLU A 105 -6.36 4.58 -17.09
N VAL A 106 -5.78 3.39 -17.34
CA VAL A 106 -6.48 2.11 -17.27
C VAL A 106 -6.63 1.64 -15.81
N LEU A 107 -5.78 2.13 -14.91
CA LEU A 107 -5.74 1.70 -13.53
C LEU A 107 -6.69 2.54 -12.69
N HIS A 108 -7.51 1.88 -11.89
CA HIS A 108 -8.39 2.58 -10.97
C HIS A 108 -7.57 3.29 -9.87
N PRO A 109 -7.86 4.57 -9.54
CA PRO A 109 -7.10 5.31 -8.53
C PRO A 109 -7.00 4.59 -7.18
N PHE A 110 -8.07 3.92 -6.75
CA PHE A 110 -8.07 3.16 -5.50
C PHE A 110 -7.06 1.99 -5.51
N ASP A 111 -6.91 1.28 -6.63
CA ASP A 111 -5.93 0.20 -6.75
C ASP A 111 -4.50 0.74 -6.69
N ILE A 112 -4.26 1.89 -7.31
CA ILE A 112 -2.97 2.59 -7.21
C ILE A 112 -2.69 2.96 -5.74
N LYS A 113 -3.66 3.55 -5.03
CA LYS A 113 -3.50 3.89 -3.60
C LYS A 113 -3.13 2.67 -2.78
N ARG A 114 -3.89 1.58 -2.92
CA ARG A 114 -3.64 0.32 -2.20
C ARG A 114 -2.22 -0.17 -2.43
N TYR A 115 -1.81 -0.23 -3.70
CA TYR A 115 -0.50 -0.76 -4.03
C TYR A 115 0.65 0.13 -3.56
N LEU A 116 0.49 1.45 -3.62
CA LEU A 116 1.46 2.41 -3.09
C LEU A 116 1.67 2.23 -1.58
N VAL A 117 0.59 2.09 -0.81
CA VAL A 117 0.68 1.92 0.65
C VAL A 117 1.35 0.58 0.97
N LEU A 118 0.93 -0.51 0.32
CA LEU A 118 1.48 -1.84 0.58
C LEU A 118 2.93 -1.98 0.15
N LYS A 119 3.33 -1.37 -0.98
CA LYS A 119 4.68 -1.53 -1.52
C LYS A 119 5.69 -0.54 -0.96
N LEU A 120 5.27 0.69 -0.68
CA LEU A 120 6.16 1.79 -0.25
C LEU A 120 5.94 2.22 1.20
N GLY A 121 4.90 1.73 1.89
CA GLY A 121 4.57 2.14 3.26
C GLY A 121 4.11 3.59 3.38
N VAL A 122 3.68 4.21 2.26
CA VAL A 122 3.31 5.62 2.21
C VAL A 122 1.94 5.83 2.88
N LEU A 123 1.84 6.82 3.77
CA LEU A 123 0.59 7.14 4.49
C LEU A 123 -0.30 8.17 3.76
N GLU A 124 0.22 8.83 2.74
CA GLU A 124 -0.50 9.80 1.89
C GLU A 124 -0.34 9.43 0.41
N PRO A 125 -0.96 8.34 -0.04
CA PRO A 125 -0.80 7.84 -1.41
C PRO A 125 -1.33 8.81 -2.48
N ASP A 126 -2.25 9.72 -2.13
CA ASP A 126 -2.87 10.67 -3.06
C ASP A 126 -1.85 11.55 -3.81
N LYS A 127 -0.75 11.93 -3.13
CA LYS A 127 0.34 12.72 -3.71
C LYS A 127 1.07 12.00 -4.85
N PHE A 128 0.94 10.68 -4.90
CA PHE A 128 1.71 9.80 -5.77
C PHE A 128 0.87 9.12 -6.86
N LEU A 129 -0.43 9.41 -6.95
CA LEU A 129 -1.35 8.74 -7.89
C LEU A 129 -0.92 8.84 -9.35
N PHE A 130 -0.38 9.99 -9.75
CA PHE A 130 0.02 10.26 -11.14
C PHE A 130 1.48 9.87 -11.44
N HIS A 131 2.18 9.26 -10.48
CA HIS A 131 3.57 8.87 -10.69
C HIS A 131 3.65 7.49 -11.34
N PRO A 132 4.33 7.35 -12.49
CA PRO A 132 4.36 6.11 -13.27
C PRO A 132 5.36 5.09 -12.70
N PHE A 133 5.11 4.58 -11.49
CA PHE A 133 5.99 3.59 -10.87
C PHE A 133 5.99 2.27 -11.67
N PRO A 134 7.16 1.70 -12.00
CA PRO A 134 7.23 0.49 -12.83
C PRO A 134 6.50 -0.73 -12.27
N PHE A 135 6.35 -0.84 -10.94
CA PHE A 135 5.65 -1.96 -10.31
C PHE A 135 4.14 -1.94 -10.55
N LEU A 136 3.55 -0.77 -10.86
CA LEU A 136 2.10 -0.63 -11.15
C LEU A 136 1.68 -1.43 -12.39
N LYS A 137 2.62 -1.80 -13.26
CA LYS A 137 2.37 -2.71 -14.38
C LYS A 137 1.79 -4.06 -13.94
N ASN A 138 2.06 -4.47 -12.70
CA ASN A 138 1.50 -5.69 -12.12
C ASN A 138 -0.01 -5.62 -11.90
N LEU A 139 -0.64 -4.44 -11.97
CA LEU A 139 -2.09 -4.30 -11.85
C LEU A 139 -2.81 -4.36 -13.20
N MET A 140 -2.07 -4.27 -14.31
CA MET A 140 -2.66 -4.29 -15.65
C MET A 140 -3.05 -5.72 -16.05
N GLU A 141 -4.05 -5.83 -16.93
CA GLU A 141 -4.49 -7.10 -17.52
C GLU A 141 -5.00 -8.12 -16.50
N LYS A 142 -5.63 -7.62 -15.44
CA LYS A 142 -6.20 -8.42 -14.36
C LYS A 142 -7.68 -8.13 -14.23
N SER A 143 -8.45 -9.18 -14.00
CA SER A 143 -9.85 -9.04 -13.61
C SER A 143 -9.96 -8.46 -12.20
N ARG A 144 -11.12 -7.92 -11.85
CA ARG A 144 -11.39 -7.42 -10.50
C ARG A 144 -11.16 -8.49 -9.43
N ASP A 145 -11.54 -9.74 -9.71
CA ASP A 145 -11.32 -10.89 -8.83
C ASP A 145 -9.81 -11.15 -8.62
N GLU A 146 -9.01 -11.13 -9.68
CA GLU A 146 -7.56 -11.30 -9.57
C GLU A 146 -6.92 -10.16 -8.79
N LEU A 147 -7.32 -8.92 -9.03
CA LEU A 147 -6.81 -7.76 -8.31
C LEU A 147 -7.16 -7.83 -6.82
N GLU A 148 -8.39 -8.22 -6.47
CA GLU A 148 -8.76 -8.37 -5.06
C GLU A 148 -7.95 -9.46 -4.37
N ASN A 149 -7.75 -10.61 -5.00
CA ASN A 149 -6.92 -11.67 -4.42
C ASN A 149 -5.45 -11.25 -4.31
N PHE A 150 -4.92 -10.55 -5.31
CA PHE A 150 -3.57 -9.98 -5.28
C PHE A 150 -3.38 -9.03 -4.09
N PHE A 151 -4.30 -8.08 -3.89
CA PHE A 151 -4.23 -7.18 -2.75
C PHE A 151 -4.41 -7.91 -1.43
N TRP A 152 -5.31 -8.87 -1.38
CA TRP A 152 -5.57 -9.63 -0.17
C TRP A 152 -4.32 -10.41 0.28
N ASP A 153 -3.57 -10.99 -0.65
CA ASP A 153 -2.32 -11.70 -0.33
C ASP A 153 -1.27 -10.74 0.25
N MET A 154 -1.12 -9.54 -0.33
CA MET A 154 -0.25 -8.51 0.22
C MET A 154 -0.73 -7.97 1.58
N GLU A 155 -2.05 -7.85 1.75
CA GLU A 155 -2.65 -7.39 3.00
C GLU A 155 -2.41 -8.41 4.13
N ASP A 156 -2.43 -9.71 3.83
CA ASP A 156 -2.21 -10.76 4.84
C ASP A 156 -0.81 -10.74 5.45
N GLU A 157 0.19 -10.33 4.67
CA GLU A 157 1.57 -10.16 5.15
C GLU A 157 1.71 -9.03 6.18
N LEU A 158 0.76 -8.08 6.22
CA LEU A 158 0.84 -6.96 7.15
C LEU A 158 0.58 -7.40 8.61
N PRO A 159 1.41 -6.95 9.56
CA PRO A 159 1.08 -7.03 10.98
C PRO A 159 -0.26 -6.34 11.26
N TYR A 160 -1.00 -6.84 12.25
CA TYR A 160 -2.32 -6.28 12.62
C TYR A 160 -2.32 -4.75 12.81
N ARG A 161 -1.26 -4.21 13.42
CA ARG A 161 -1.09 -2.76 13.62
C ARG A 161 -0.90 -1.97 12.33
N GLU A 162 -0.33 -2.58 11.30
CA GLU A 162 -0.12 -1.96 9.99
C GLU A 162 -1.36 -2.08 9.12
N LYS A 163 -2.15 -3.17 9.25
CA LYS A 163 -3.49 -3.27 8.65
C LYS A 163 -4.36 -2.07 9.04
N ILE A 164 -4.28 -1.62 10.29
CA ILE A 164 -4.97 -0.41 10.77
C ILE A 164 -4.58 0.83 9.98
N LYS A 165 -3.26 1.08 9.88
CA LYS A 165 -2.75 2.24 9.15
C LYS A 165 -3.09 2.16 7.67
N TYR A 166 -2.97 0.97 7.10
CA TYR A 166 -3.27 0.70 5.70
C TYR A 166 -4.71 1.07 5.35
N VAL A 167 -5.70 0.51 6.07
CA VAL A 167 -7.12 0.80 5.83
C VAL A 167 -7.40 2.30 5.98
N ARG A 168 -6.89 2.94 7.03
CA ARG A 168 -7.08 4.38 7.21
C ARG A 168 -6.41 5.22 6.13
N ALA A 169 -5.25 4.81 5.60
CA ALA A 169 -4.53 5.53 4.56
C ALA A 169 -5.24 5.41 3.20
N ILE A 170 -5.67 4.22 2.79
CA ILE A 170 -6.31 4.01 1.48
C ILE A 170 -7.67 4.71 1.36
N PHE A 171 -8.40 4.83 2.48
CA PHE A 171 -9.65 5.57 2.56
C PHE A 171 -9.47 7.05 2.95
N GLY A 172 -8.23 7.54 3.09
CA GLY A 172 -7.94 8.96 3.33
C GLY A 172 -8.37 9.49 4.71
N VAL A 173 -8.56 8.61 5.70
CA VAL A 173 -9.02 8.96 7.05
C VAL A 173 -7.91 8.95 8.10
N LEU A 174 -6.67 8.66 7.71
CA LEU A 174 -5.55 8.55 8.65
C LEU A 174 -5.09 9.90 9.21
N ARG A 175 -5.04 10.95 8.38
CA ARG A 175 -4.47 12.27 8.73
C ARG A 175 -5.54 13.37 8.73
N LEU A 176 -6.64 13.10 9.42
CA LEU A 176 -7.71 14.07 9.61
C LEU A 176 -7.41 15.04 10.77
N PRO A 177 -7.99 16.25 10.77
CA PRO A 177 -7.77 17.23 11.82
C PRO A 177 -8.05 16.66 13.21
N TYR A 178 -7.17 16.97 14.19
CA TYR A 178 -7.31 16.47 15.57
C TYR A 178 -8.65 16.84 16.23
N LYS A 179 -9.28 17.94 15.79
CA LYS A 179 -10.56 18.41 16.35
C LYS A 179 -11.78 17.58 15.94
N MET A 180 -11.66 16.73 14.91
CA MET A 180 -12.77 15.94 14.39
C MET A 180 -13.22 14.88 15.40
N LYS A 181 -14.52 14.71 15.63
CA LYS A 181 -14.99 13.62 16.50
C LYS A 181 -14.80 12.27 15.82
N GLU A 182 -14.73 11.19 16.60
CA GLU A 182 -14.58 9.85 16.03
C GLU A 182 -15.76 9.47 15.13
N GLU A 183 -16.98 9.83 15.53
CA GLU A 183 -18.19 9.65 14.74
C GLU A 183 -18.11 10.34 13.36
N GLU A 184 -17.49 11.52 13.29
CA GLU A 184 -17.30 12.25 12.03
C GLU A 184 -16.29 11.54 11.12
N VAL A 185 -15.25 10.92 11.71
CA VAL A 185 -14.29 10.09 10.97
C VAL A 185 -14.95 8.82 10.43
N ASP A 186 -15.80 8.18 11.22
CA ASP A 186 -16.54 6.97 10.82
C ASP A 186 -17.50 7.26 9.67
N VAL A 187 -18.22 8.40 9.73
CA VAL A 187 -19.08 8.86 8.63
C VAL A 187 -18.26 9.11 7.36
N LEU A 188 -17.09 9.74 7.48
CA LEU A 188 -16.22 9.99 6.33
C LEU A 188 -15.66 8.69 5.74
N PHE A 189 -15.26 7.74 6.59
CA PHE A 189 -14.81 6.42 6.17
C PHE A 189 -15.91 5.70 5.38
N LEU A 190 -17.13 5.62 5.92
CA LEU A 190 -18.26 4.98 5.25
C LEU A 190 -18.60 5.68 3.93
N LYS A 191 -18.55 7.01 3.89
CA LYS A 191 -18.75 7.77 2.65
C LYS A 191 -17.71 7.39 1.59
N ASN A 192 -16.43 7.40 1.92
CA ASN A 192 -15.35 7.07 0.99
C ASN A 192 -15.42 5.58 0.57
N PHE A 193 -15.79 4.70 1.50
CA PHE A 193 -16.02 3.28 1.22
C PHE A 193 -17.14 3.06 0.21
N CYS A 194 -18.30 3.69 0.42
CA CYS A 194 -19.43 3.59 -0.51
C CYS A 194 -19.10 4.19 -1.89
N GLN A 195 -18.37 5.32 -1.94
CA GLN A 195 -17.95 5.92 -3.21
C GLN A 195 -17.13 4.97 -4.07
N VAL A 196 -16.22 4.20 -3.47
CA VAL A 196 -15.42 3.21 -4.21
C VAL A 196 -16.29 2.05 -4.71
N LEU A 197 -17.24 1.57 -3.89
CA LEU A 197 -18.18 0.52 -4.31
C LEU A 197 -19.20 0.98 -5.34
N GLU A 198 -19.47 2.28 -5.42
CA GLU A 198 -20.39 2.85 -6.40
C GLU A 198 -19.77 3.07 -7.78
N ASP A 199 -18.44 3.11 -7.84
CA ASP A 199 -17.68 3.33 -9.08
C ASP A 199 -17.70 2.09 -9.98
N GLU A 200 -18.27 2.24 -11.18
CA GLU A 200 -18.37 1.17 -12.17
C GLU A 200 -17.00 0.75 -12.71
N SER A 201 -16.07 1.71 -12.85
CA SER A 201 -14.71 1.42 -13.30
C SER A 201 -13.94 0.59 -12.28
N PHE A 202 -14.26 0.75 -10.99
CA PHE A 202 -13.77 -0.11 -9.93
C PHE A 202 -14.41 -1.50 -9.98
N CYS A 203 -15.74 -1.57 -10.16
CA CYS A 203 -16.48 -2.83 -10.16
C CYS A 203 -16.15 -3.73 -11.35
N MET A 204 -15.77 -3.16 -12.49
CA MET A 204 -15.41 -3.88 -13.72
C MET A 204 -16.48 -4.92 -14.15
N GLY A 205 -17.76 -4.55 -14.03
CA GLY A 205 -18.90 -5.40 -14.38
C GLY A 205 -19.29 -6.46 -13.33
N LEU A 206 -18.66 -6.49 -12.15
CA LEU A 206 -19.16 -7.27 -11.01
C LEU A 206 -20.30 -6.54 -10.31
N ASN A 207 -21.24 -7.31 -9.74
CA ASN A 207 -22.28 -6.74 -8.89
C ASN A 207 -21.68 -6.22 -7.58
N LYS A 208 -22.11 -5.03 -7.15
CA LYS A 208 -21.72 -4.39 -5.88
C LYS A 208 -21.92 -5.32 -4.68
N GLU A 209 -23.03 -6.06 -4.65
CA GLU A 209 -23.32 -7.01 -3.56
C GLU A 209 -22.32 -8.16 -3.51
N GLU A 210 -21.92 -8.68 -4.67
CA GLU A 210 -20.90 -9.73 -4.77
C GLU A 210 -19.53 -9.20 -4.35
N LEU A 211 -19.18 -7.99 -4.80
CA LEU A 211 -17.91 -7.35 -4.47
C LEU A 211 -17.80 -7.08 -2.96
N LEU A 212 -18.87 -6.56 -2.36
CA LEU A 212 -18.99 -6.32 -0.93
C LEU A 212 -18.89 -7.64 -0.16
N LYS A 213 -19.69 -8.63 -0.51
CA LYS A 213 -19.78 -9.90 0.21
C LYS A 213 -18.47 -10.70 0.16
N ASN A 214 -17.84 -10.74 -1.01
CA ASN A 214 -16.68 -11.62 -1.23
C ASN A 214 -15.35 -10.96 -0.89
N TYR A 215 -15.22 -9.64 -1.05
CA TYR A 215 -13.92 -8.97 -0.94
C TYR A 215 -13.94 -7.77 0.00
N PHE A 216 -14.89 -6.85 -0.18
CA PHE A 216 -14.82 -5.51 0.44
C PHE A 216 -15.25 -5.46 1.90
N CYS A 217 -16.08 -6.41 2.35
CA CYS A 217 -16.52 -6.54 3.74
C CYS A 217 -15.34 -6.60 4.73
N ARG A 218 -14.19 -7.12 4.31
CA ARG A 218 -12.97 -7.19 5.13
C ARG A 218 -12.51 -5.83 5.64
N TYR A 219 -12.69 -4.76 4.86
CA TYR A 219 -12.31 -3.41 5.30
C TYR A 219 -13.25 -2.87 6.38
N LEU A 220 -14.54 -3.21 6.31
CA LEU A 220 -15.50 -2.85 7.36
C LEU A 220 -15.16 -3.60 8.66
N TRP A 221 -14.88 -4.90 8.57
CA TRP A 221 -14.48 -5.68 9.73
C TRP A 221 -13.19 -5.16 10.32
N LEU A 222 -12.15 -4.98 9.52
CA LEU A 222 -10.91 -4.37 9.99
C LEU A 222 -11.20 -3.02 10.65
N TYR A 223 -11.87 -2.08 9.98
CA TYR A 223 -12.06 -0.73 10.50
C TYR A 223 -12.85 -0.68 11.84
N PHE A 224 -13.93 -1.46 11.97
CA PHE A 224 -14.85 -1.37 13.12
C PHE A 224 -14.58 -2.35 14.26
N ASP A 225 -13.77 -3.38 14.05
CA ASP A 225 -13.50 -4.41 15.06
C ASP A 225 -12.87 -3.81 16.35
N GLU A 226 -13.19 -4.37 17.51
CA GLU A 226 -12.85 -3.76 18.81
C GLU A 226 -11.33 -3.68 19.06
N GLY A 227 -10.54 -4.55 18.42
CA GLY A 227 -9.08 -4.45 18.43
C GLY A 227 -8.57 -3.16 17.79
N PHE A 228 -9.24 -2.64 16.75
CA PHE A 228 -9.00 -1.31 16.18
C PHE A 228 -9.32 -0.20 17.19
N LYS A 229 -10.37 -0.38 18.00
CA LYS A 229 -10.78 0.58 19.03
C LYS A 229 -9.86 0.59 20.26
N LYS A 230 -9.19 -0.52 20.59
CA LYS A 230 -8.23 -0.58 21.71
C LYS A 230 -6.82 -0.09 21.35
N HIS A 231 -6.43 -0.20 20.07
CA HIS A 231 -5.20 0.42 19.55
C HIS A 231 -5.37 1.90 19.16
N LYS A 232 -6.42 2.57 19.64
CA LYS A 232 -6.63 4.04 19.64
C LYS A 232 -5.51 4.85 20.33
N GLY A 233 -4.45 4.18 20.80
CA GLY A 233 -3.18 4.80 21.17
C GLY A 233 -2.29 5.17 19.99
N TYR A 234 -2.76 5.10 18.75
CA TYR A 234 -2.21 5.99 17.73
C TYR A 234 -2.64 7.40 18.14
N PRO A 235 -1.73 8.27 18.60
CA PRO A 235 -2.01 9.68 18.42
C PRO A 235 -2.41 9.78 16.94
N ARG A 236 -3.56 10.39 16.63
CA ARG A 236 -3.60 11.18 15.40
C ARG A 236 -2.32 11.96 15.53
N GLU A 237 -1.25 11.57 14.81
CA GLU A 237 0.06 12.20 14.95
C GLU A 237 -0.31 13.65 15.04
N PRO A 238 -0.05 14.34 16.17
CA PRO A 238 -0.40 15.73 16.23
C PRO A 238 0.21 16.22 14.94
N MET A 239 -0.63 16.65 13.98
CA MET A 239 -0.16 17.55 12.98
C MET A 239 0.56 18.51 13.88
N ILE A 240 1.89 18.52 13.82
CA ILE A 240 2.60 19.53 14.54
C ILE A 240 2.19 20.73 13.71
N PHE A 241 1.01 21.28 14.01
CA PHE A 241 0.73 22.68 14.09
C PHE A 241 1.77 23.17 15.09
N VAL A 242 3.05 23.09 14.71
CA VAL A 242 3.92 24.21 14.91
C VAL A 242 3.10 25.29 14.25
N SER A 243 2.48 26.15 15.06
CA SER A 243 1.82 27.31 14.50
C SER A 243 2.83 27.91 13.53
N ILE A 244 2.38 28.36 12.37
CA ILE A 244 3.27 29.01 11.41
C ILE A 244 4.12 30.08 12.14
N GLU A 245 3.52 30.73 13.14
CA GLU A 245 4.18 31.59 14.12
C GLU A 245 5.33 30.94 14.91
N LYS A 246 5.17 29.73 15.45
CA LYS A 246 6.26 28.98 16.11
C LYS A 246 7.40 28.63 15.15
N ILE A 247 7.10 28.27 13.89
CA ILE A 247 8.15 28.02 12.88
C ILE A 247 8.94 29.31 12.64
N TYR A 248 8.25 30.44 12.50
CA TYR A 248 8.90 31.73 12.35
C TYR A 248 9.67 32.18 13.61
N GLN A 249 9.19 31.89 14.81
CA GLN A 249 9.89 32.17 16.07
C GLN A 249 11.17 31.33 16.21
N GLU A 250 11.10 30.02 15.96
CA GLU A 250 12.27 29.16 15.96
C GLU A 250 13.25 29.57 14.87
N ALA A 251 12.76 29.91 13.68
CA ALA A 251 13.60 30.40 12.59
C ALA A 251 14.29 31.71 12.96
N SER A 252 13.58 32.64 13.60
CA SER A 252 14.13 33.90 14.06
C SER A 252 15.25 33.68 15.07
N TYR A 253 15.06 32.74 16.00
CA TYR A 253 16.07 32.37 16.99
C TYR A 253 17.32 31.76 16.34
N TYR A 254 17.16 30.76 15.47
CA TYR A 254 18.32 30.06 14.90
C TYR A 254 19.02 30.84 13.79
N LEU A 255 18.28 31.59 12.95
CA LEU A 255 18.86 32.43 11.89
C LEU A 255 19.34 33.78 12.40
N GLU A 256 18.93 34.19 13.62
CA GLU A 256 19.21 35.51 14.22
C GLU A 256 18.71 36.68 13.38
N VAL A 257 17.50 36.52 12.82
CA VAL A 257 16.86 37.48 11.92
C VAL A 257 15.42 37.74 12.40
N PRO A 258 14.90 38.97 12.34
CA PRO A 258 13.51 39.26 12.70
C PRO A 258 12.49 38.45 11.89
N ILE A 259 11.37 38.10 12.52
CA ILE A 259 10.30 37.30 11.92
C ILE A 259 9.77 37.95 10.62
N GLU A 260 9.63 39.28 10.61
CA GLU A 260 9.12 40.06 9.50
C GLU A 260 10.02 39.95 8.26
N GLU A 261 11.33 39.88 8.47
CA GLU A 261 12.32 39.74 7.40
C GLU A 261 12.31 38.32 6.83
N ILE A 262 12.17 37.30 7.68
CA ILE A 262 12.02 35.89 7.25
C ILE A 262 10.70 35.71 6.47
N LYS A 263 9.61 36.37 6.89
CA LYS A 263 8.32 36.35 6.19
C LYS A 263 8.39 36.99 4.81
N ARG A 264 9.20 38.04 4.62
CA ARG A 264 9.40 38.69 3.32
C ARG A 264 10.39 37.96 2.42
N ALA A 265 11.30 37.19 3.01
CA ALA A 265 12.36 36.50 2.28
C ALA A 265 11.82 35.48 1.26
N ASN A 266 12.48 35.42 0.10
CA ASN A 266 12.27 34.36 -0.90
C ASN A 266 13.18 33.14 -0.62
N ARG A 267 12.96 32.03 -1.35
CA ARG A 267 13.73 30.78 -1.15
C ARG A 267 15.25 30.98 -1.24
N LYS A 268 15.72 31.85 -2.16
CA LYS A 268 17.15 32.12 -2.35
C LYS A 268 17.73 32.87 -1.16
N GLU A 269 17.01 33.85 -0.64
CA GLU A 269 17.39 34.62 0.55
C GLU A 269 17.43 33.75 1.80
N ILE A 270 16.43 32.89 2.02
CA ILE A 270 16.40 31.94 3.14
C ILE A 270 17.61 30.99 3.09
N LEU A 271 17.95 30.45 1.91
CA LEU A 271 19.14 29.62 1.72
C LEU A 271 20.44 30.41 1.94
N GLY A 272 20.46 31.71 1.62
CA GLY A 272 21.56 32.61 1.92
C GLY A 272 21.78 32.79 3.43
N LEU A 273 20.70 33.04 4.17
CA LEU A 273 20.72 33.14 5.64
C LEU A 273 21.17 31.82 6.28
N PHE A 274 20.66 30.69 5.80
CA PHE A 274 21.09 29.36 6.24
C PHE A 274 22.59 29.18 6.06
N ARG A 275 23.16 29.47 4.88
CA ARG A 275 24.60 29.30 4.63
C ARG A 275 25.48 30.16 5.54
N LYS A 276 25.05 31.39 5.82
CA LYS A 276 25.77 32.28 6.75
C LYS A 276 25.79 31.67 8.16
N ARG A 277 24.65 31.22 8.65
CA ARG A 277 24.53 30.66 10.00
C ARG A 277 25.13 29.26 10.14
N ALA A 278 24.99 28.43 9.11
CA ALA A 278 25.54 27.08 9.04
C ALA A 278 27.06 27.08 9.20
N LYS A 279 27.77 28.10 8.67
CA LYS A 279 29.22 28.25 8.87
C LYS A 279 29.62 28.51 10.33
N VAL A 280 28.77 29.22 11.07
CA VAL A 280 29.02 29.56 12.49
C VAL A 280 28.68 28.39 13.41
N LEU A 281 27.59 27.69 13.13
CA LEU A 281 27.11 26.57 13.95
C LEU A 281 27.70 25.21 13.54
N HIS A 282 28.58 25.16 12.52
CA HIS A 282 29.14 23.90 12.06
C HIS A 282 30.01 23.24 13.15
N PRO A 283 29.83 21.94 13.44
CA PRO A 283 30.63 21.22 14.44
C PRO A 283 32.13 21.33 14.20
N ASP A 284 32.54 21.27 12.93
CA ASP A 284 33.96 21.35 12.52
C ASP A 284 34.59 22.74 12.76
N HIS A 285 33.79 23.76 13.07
CA HIS A 285 34.25 25.11 13.43
C HIS A 285 34.01 25.43 14.92
N GLY A 286 33.78 24.41 15.75
CA GLY A 286 33.53 24.57 17.19
C GLY A 286 32.07 24.88 17.56
N GLY A 287 31.14 24.74 16.60
CA GLY A 287 29.71 24.97 16.82
C GLY A 287 28.99 23.79 17.48
N SER A 288 27.79 24.05 18.02
CA SER A 288 26.95 23.00 18.61
C SER A 288 26.35 22.09 17.53
N LYS A 289 26.67 20.81 17.58
CA LYS A 289 26.07 19.75 16.72
C LYS A 289 24.55 19.73 16.82
N GLU A 290 24.00 19.93 18.01
CA GLU A 290 22.55 20.01 18.21
C GLU A 290 21.97 21.28 17.59
N GLY A 291 22.66 22.42 17.75
CA GLY A 291 22.27 23.68 17.13
C GLY A 291 22.24 23.61 15.60
N PHE A 292 23.21 22.92 14.99
CA PHE A 292 23.26 22.71 13.54
C PHE A 292 22.11 21.83 13.03
N ILE A 293 21.80 20.74 13.74
CA ILE A 293 20.67 19.86 13.40
C ILE A 293 19.34 20.62 13.49
N ARG A 294 19.17 21.46 14.52
CA ARG A 294 17.98 22.30 14.69
C ARG A 294 17.85 23.36 13.61
N LEU A 295 18.94 24.08 13.29
CA LEU A 295 18.98 25.05 12.20
C LEU A 295 18.52 24.44 10.87
N ARG A 296 19.07 23.27 10.53
CA ARG A 296 18.71 22.57 9.28
C ARG A 296 17.23 22.21 9.23
N ARG A 297 16.69 21.66 10.33
CA ARG A 297 15.28 21.27 10.44
C ARG A 297 14.35 22.46 10.22
N VAL A 298 14.63 23.58 10.88
CA VAL A 298 13.79 24.79 10.80
C VAL A 298 13.83 25.41 9.40
N VAL A 299 14.98 25.41 8.73
CA VAL A 299 15.09 25.91 7.34
C VAL A 299 14.36 25.00 6.36
N GLU A 300 14.42 23.67 6.54
CA GLU A 300 13.64 22.73 5.73
C GLU A 300 12.13 22.97 5.88
N GLU A 301 11.65 23.31 7.08
CA GLU A 301 10.24 23.66 7.31
C GLU A 301 9.85 25.00 6.69
N LEU A 302 10.69 26.05 6.79
CA LEU A 302 10.47 27.32 6.10
C LEU A 302 10.39 27.17 4.58
N LEU A 303 11.24 26.32 3.99
CA LEU A 303 11.23 26.07 2.56
C LEU A 303 9.99 25.28 2.12
N LYS A 304 9.37 24.48 3.00
CA LYS A 304 8.07 23.84 2.73
C LYS A 304 6.94 24.88 2.75
N LEU A 305 6.95 25.81 3.71
CA LEU A 305 5.94 26.89 3.77
C LEU A 305 5.99 27.87 2.59
N LYS A 306 7.17 28.05 1.98
CA LYS A 306 7.39 28.92 0.82
C LYS A 306 7.29 28.17 -0.52
N GLY A 307 6.86 26.90 -0.48
CA GLY A 307 6.74 26.02 -1.63
C GLY A 307 5.33 25.48 -1.77
N ASP A 308 4.40 26.40 -2.05
CA ASP A 308 3.19 26.22 -2.86
C ASP A 308 3.09 27.42 -3.80
#